data_AF-A0A453E4G2-F1
#
_entry.id   AF-A0A453E4G2-F1
#
_cell.length_a   1.000
_cell.length_b   1.000
_cell.length_c   1.000
_cell.angle_alpha   90.00
_cell.angle_beta   90.00
_cell.angle_gamma   90.00
#
_symmetry.space_group_name_H-M   'P 1'
#
loop_
_entity.id
_entity.type
_entity.pdbx_description
1 polymer ?
#
loop_
_entity_poly.entity_id
_entity_poly.type
_entity_poly.pdbx_seq_one_letter_code
_entity_poly.pdbx_strand_id
1 'polypeptide(L)'
;MSLKGYHEASLHPPAAYDAAAATVWDWGEALLDKSAYMVHKKDHQKNHTSARCTFKRNLDDDGVVEVEMQVSLFLAPPPRVSYSCCSANLTEDHHGEQQGTPRLFVREPWVIATEGKLALLALCHGYNPAYYGESNNYDYFLYEAAASPAGTPKLTCLPQIQPEMLPAMGTHCFSTSSIGVVRYRSPKDDDAYRIAAFADDYFHPSHSGYYLCTYDSKDHAWIRKPASFPQPPPHDDFVPDKVITIGGSGIIRFVDLQVRAEPYPRSQTPSGWTVVTWTLEGLNDGLDTLFFRQEHEFSRYPRE
;
A
#
# COMPACT_ATOMS: atom_id res chain seq x y z
N MET A 1 18.82 -12.73 -12.23
CA MET A 1 17.75 -12.54 -11.23
C MET A 1 18.37 -12.72 -9.86
N SER A 2 18.10 -11.81 -8.93
CA SER A 2 18.54 -11.94 -7.53
C SER A 2 17.99 -13.27 -6.98
N LEU A 3 18.84 -14.09 -6.35
CA LEU A 3 18.43 -15.29 -5.59
C LEU A 3 17.60 -14.94 -4.36
N LYS A 4 17.52 -13.65 -4.03
CA LYS A 4 16.73 -13.08 -2.95
C LYS A 4 15.50 -12.44 -3.60
N GLY A 5 14.30 -12.64 -3.03
CA GLY A 5 13.03 -12.11 -3.58
C GLY A 5 12.89 -10.58 -3.58
N TYR A 6 14.02 -9.88 -3.50
CA TYR A 6 14.18 -8.44 -3.46
C TYR A 6 15.47 -8.02 -4.19
N HIS A 7 15.55 -6.75 -4.55
CA HIS A 7 16.70 -6.13 -5.19
C HIS A 7 17.84 -5.91 -4.19
N GLU A 8 19.08 -6.17 -4.61
CA GLU A 8 20.26 -5.91 -3.75
C GLU A 8 20.40 -4.43 -3.39
N ALA A 9 19.99 -3.52 -4.28
CA ALA A 9 19.97 -2.09 -3.99
C ALA A 9 19.10 -1.73 -2.78
N SER A 10 18.03 -2.49 -2.52
CA SER A 10 17.14 -2.28 -1.38
C SER A 10 17.80 -2.59 -0.04
N LEU A 11 18.98 -3.23 -0.01
CA LEU A 11 19.77 -3.45 1.20
C LEU A 11 20.75 -2.31 1.51
N HIS A 12 20.88 -1.35 0.59
CA HIS A 12 21.86 -0.29 0.65
C HIS A 12 21.16 1.07 0.58
N PRO A 13 20.57 1.53 1.71
CA PRO A 13 19.93 2.85 1.74
C PRO A 13 20.95 3.94 1.37
N PRO A 14 20.48 5.05 0.76
CA PRO A 14 21.35 6.19 0.48
C PRO A 14 22.05 6.67 1.75
N ALA A 15 23.27 7.18 1.59
CA ALA A 15 23.96 7.84 2.69
C ALA A 15 23.09 9.00 3.22
N ALA A 16 22.93 9.07 4.55
CA ALA A 16 22.14 10.11 5.18
C ALA A 16 22.62 11.49 4.72
N TYR A 17 21.70 12.31 4.23
CA TYR A 17 22.03 13.64 3.72
C TYR A 17 22.44 14.57 4.86
N ASP A 18 23.39 15.47 4.61
CA ASP A 18 23.70 16.55 5.54
C ASP A 18 22.45 17.41 5.79
N ALA A 19 22.01 17.45 7.04
CA ALA A 19 20.81 18.16 7.51
C ALA A 19 20.83 19.67 7.21
N ALA A 20 21.99 20.23 6.84
CA ALA A 20 22.17 21.65 6.54
C ALA A 20 21.40 22.12 5.29
N ALA A 21 20.96 21.22 4.40
CA ALA A 21 20.17 21.57 3.21
C ALA A 21 18.64 21.56 3.44
N ALA A 22 18.17 21.16 4.62
CA ALA A 22 16.75 20.91 4.89
C ALA A 22 15.93 22.15 5.28
N THR A 23 16.54 23.34 5.38
CA THR A 23 15.90 24.53 5.99
C THR A 23 15.10 25.41 5.01
N VAL A 24 15.07 25.12 3.70
CA VAL A 24 14.50 26.05 2.69
C VAL A 24 13.61 25.33 1.65
N TRP A 25 12.83 24.33 2.04
CA TRP A 25 11.86 23.74 1.10
C TRP A 25 10.52 23.44 1.74
N ASP A 26 9.48 23.48 0.91
CA ASP A 26 8.10 23.22 1.33
C ASP A 26 7.92 21.72 1.57
N TRP A 27 7.75 21.35 2.84
CA TRP A 27 7.48 19.97 3.27
C TRP A 27 6.11 19.45 2.81
N GLY A 28 5.28 20.31 2.21
CA GLY A 28 3.98 19.94 1.68
C GLY A 28 4.04 18.97 0.49
N GLU A 29 5.16 18.89 -0.24
CA GLU A 29 5.29 18.06 -1.43
C GLU A 29 6.64 17.33 -1.50
N ALA A 30 6.63 16.02 -1.29
CA ALA A 30 7.83 15.18 -1.39
C ALA A 30 7.61 14.02 -2.36
N LEU A 31 8.61 13.70 -3.18
CA LEU A 31 8.64 12.46 -3.95
C LEU A 31 9.15 11.33 -3.04
N LEU A 32 8.32 10.32 -2.77
CA LEU A 32 8.66 9.19 -1.92
C LEU A 32 8.85 7.93 -2.76
N ASP A 33 9.94 7.20 -2.53
CA ASP A 33 10.14 5.87 -3.10
C ASP A 33 9.05 4.91 -2.62
N LYS A 34 8.46 4.18 -3.57
CA LYS A 34 7.43 3.17 -3.30
C LYS A 34 8.00 2.02 -2.50
N SER A 35 9.25 1.62 -2.76
CA SER A 35 9.88 0.48 -2.11
C SER A 35 10.70 0.93 -0.91
N ALA A 36 10.49 0.28 0.23
CA ALA A 36 11.31 0.53 1.41
C ALA A 36 12.66 -0.19 1.31
N TYR A 37 13.70 0.48 1.78
CA TYR A 37 14.98 -0.17 2.03
C TYR A 37 14.86 -1.09 3.24
N MET A 38 15.38 -2.31 3.13
CA MET A 38 15.42 -3.27 4.23
C MET A 38 16.76 -3.17 4.93
N VAL A 39 16.71 -2.91 6.23
CA VAL A 39 17.91 -2.73 7.06
C VAL A 39 17.85 -3.66 8.26
N HIS A 40 19.00 -4.21 8.65
CA HIS A 40 19.08 -4.97 9.90
C HIS A 40 18.82 -4.04 11.09
N LYS A 41 18.23 -4.55 12.18
CA LYS A 41 17.93 -3.77 13.40
C LYS A 41 19.11 -2.98 13.94
N LYS A 42 20.30 -3.59 13.92
CA LYS A 42 21.55 -2.99 14.40
C LYS A 42 21.99 -1.78 13.57
N ASP A 43 21.65 -1.78 12.28
CA ASP A 43 22.03 -0.75 11.31
C ASP A 43 20.88 0.25 11.07
N HIS A 44 19.67 -0.05 11.59
CA HIS A 44 18.51 0.83 11.47
C HIS A 44 18.64 2.04 12.38
N GLN A 45 19.26 3.09 11.85
CA GLN A 45 19.39 4.38 12.52
C GLN A 45 18.00 4.94 12.86
N LYS A 46 17.81 5.26 14.15
CA LYS A 46 16.61 5.92 14.61
C LYS A 46 16.71 7.41 14.36
N ASN A 47 15.61 8.02 13.93
CA ASN A 47 15.45 9.46 13.82
C ASN A 47 14.08 9.86 14.40
N HIS A 48 13.73 11.14 14.31
CA HIS A 48 12.46 11.68 14.82
C HIS A 48 11.23 11.19 14.03
N THR A 49 11.41 10.50 12.90
CA THR A 49 10.36 9.85 12.10
C THR A 49 10.29 8.34 12.34
N SER A 50 11.10 7.78 13.24
CA SER A 50 11.10 6.36 13.52
C SER A 50 9.90 5.95 14.37
N ALA A 51 9.07 5.05 13.86
CA ALA A 51 7.96 4.44 14.57
C ALA A 51 8.14 2.92 14.65
N ARG A 52 7.59 2.33 15.71
CA ARG A 52 7.68 0.88 15.98
C ARG A 52 6.34 0.29 16.30
N CYS A 53 6.16 -0.96 15.93
CA CYS A 53 4.98 -1.75 16.26
C CYS A 53 5.42 -3.18 16.53
N THR A 54 4.83 -3.78 17.56
CA THR A 54 4.97 -5.20 17.85
C THR A 54 3.67 -5.90 17.47
N PHE A 55 3.76 -6.99 16.74
CA PHE A 55 2.61 -7.75 16.29
C PHE A 55 2.91 -9.25 16.30
N LYS A 56 1.85 -10.04 16.31
CA LYS A 56 1.95 -11.50 16.27
C LYS A 56 1.81 -11.98 14.83
N ARG A 57 2.65 -12.92 14.43
CA ARG A 57 2.69 -13.48 13.09
C ARG A 57 2.83 -14.99 13.15
N ASN A 58 2.12 -15.69 12.28
CA ASN A 58 2.32 -17.12 12.09
C ASN A 58 3.45 -17.33 11.08
N LEU A 59 4.51 -18.04 11.47
CA LEU A 59 5.52 -18.55 10.55
C LEU A 59 5.27 -20.04 10.44
N ASP A 60 5.05 -20.56 9.21
CA ASP A 60 4.47 -21.88 8.93
C ASP A 60 5.19 -23.10 9.54
N ASP A 61 6.30 -22.92 10.26
CA ASP A 61 7.04 -23.96 10.97
C ASP A 61 7.18 -23.75 12.50
N ASP A 62 7.05 -22.53 13.01
CA ASP A 62 7.43 -22.16 14.40
C ASP A 62 6.24 -21.66 15.26
N GLY A 63 5.03 -21.67 14.70
CA GLY A 63 3.83 -21.16 15.36
C GLY A 63 3.76 -19.63 15.37
N VAL A 64 2.96 -19.09 16.30
CA VAL A 64 2.74 -17.65 16.41
C VAL A 64 3.89 -17.00 17.16
N VAL A 65 4.74 -16.29 16.42
CA VAL A 65 5.87 -15.52 16.94
C VAL A 65 5.53 -14.04 17.07
N GLU A 66 6.25 -13.33 17.91
CA GLU A 66 6.13 -11.88 18.05
C GLU A 66 7.25 -11.17 17.28
N VAL A 67 6.86 -10.21 16.44
CA VAL A 67 7.74 -9.46 15.54
C VAL A 67 7.69 -7.98 15.90
N GLU A 68 8.86 -7.35 16.08
CA GLU A 68 9.01 -5.90 16.16
C GLU A 68 9.34 -5.37 14.75
N MET A 69 8.41 -4.59 14.19
CA MET A 69 8.62 -3.79 12.99
C MET A 69 9.03 -2.37 13.37
N GLN A 70 10.04 -1.83 12.70
CA GLN A 70 10.42 -0.42 12.76
C GLN A 70 10.41 0.16 11.35
N VAL A 71 9.80 1.34 11.21
CA VAL A 71 9.78 2.15 9.99
C VAL A 71 10.37 3.51 10.31
N SER A 72 11.26 4.02 9.44
CA SER A 72 11.76 5.40 9.50
C SER A 72 11.67 6.04 8.12
N LEU A 73 11.23 7.30 8.07
CA LEU A 73 11.16 8.09 6.84
C LEU A 73 12.35 9.04 6.74
N PHE A 74 12.91 9.14 5.54
CA PHE A 74 14.02 10.03 5.22
C PHE A 74 13.54 10.95 4.12
N LEU A 75 13.05 12.11 4.54
CA LEU A 75 12.51 13.12 3.65
C LEU A 75 13.65 13.93 3.01
N ALA A 76 13.55 14.15 1.71
CA ALA A 76 14.53 14.87 0.93
C ALA A 76 13.84 15.87 -0.01
N PRO A 77 14.39 17.08 -0.19
CA PRO A 77 13.84 18.08 -1.09
C PRO A 77 13.92 17.63 -2.55
N PRO A 78 12.96 18.01 -3.40
CA PRO A 78 13.11 17.92 -4.84
C PRO A 78 14.44 18.55 -5.32
N PRO A 79 15.13 17.96 -6.31
CA PRO A 79 14.71 16.83 -7.13
C PRO A 79 15.03 15.45 -6.51
N ARG A 80 15.43 15.39 -5.23
CA ARG A 80 15.77 14.12 -4.58
C ARG A 80 14.52 13.32 -4.25
N VAL A 81 14.72 12.01 -4.14
CA VAL A 81 13.68 11.07 -3.75
C VAL A 81 13.81 10.80 -2.26
N SER A 82 12.75 11.09 -1.51
CA SER A 82 12.57 10.66 -0.13
C SER A 82 12.42 9.14 -0.10
N TYR A 83 12.84 8.50 0.97
CA TYR A 83 12.78 7.04 1.08
C TYR A 83 12.37 6.60 2.48
N SER A 84 12.02 5.32 2.60
CA SER A 84 11.73 4.70 3.89
C SER A 84 12.67 3.54 4.15
N CYS A 85 13.01 3.33 5.42
CA CYS A 85 13.75 2.17 5.88
C CYS A 85 12.86 1.32 6.78
N CYS A 86 12.92 0.01 6.59
CA CYS A 86 12.15 -0.98 7.32
C CYS A 86 13.09 -2.02 7.95
N SER A 87 12.84 -2.37 9.20
CA SER A 87 13.45 -3.54 9.83
C SER A 87 12.38 -4.32 10.59
N ALA A 88 12.36 -5.63 10.42
CA ALA A 88 11.52 -6.55 11.17
C ALA A 88 12.43 -7.53 11.89
N ASN A 89 12.14 -7.82 13.16
CA ASN A 89 12.95 -8.70 13.99
C ASN A 89 12.05 -9.47 14.94
N LEU A 90 12.38 -10.73 15.20
CA LEU A 90 11.76 -11.48 16.29
C LEU A 90 12.09 -10.78 17.63
N THR A 91 11.10 -10.66 18.52
CA THR A 91 11.32 -10.02 19.82
C THR A 91 12.15 -10.89 20.76
N GLU A 92 12.19 -12.21 20.54
CA GLU A 92 12.86 -13.19 21.40
C GLU A 92 14.26 -13.66 20.93
N ASP A 93 14.77 -13.20 19.78
CA ASP A 93 16.02 -13.80 19.24
C ASP A 93 17.29 -13.32 19.95
N HIS A 94 17.79 -14.21 20.82
CA HIS A 94 19.21 -14.44 21.01
C HIS A 94 19.81 -15.07 19.73
N HIS A 95 20.85 -14.42 19.20
CA HIS A 95 21.74 -14.85 18.12
C HIS A 95 21.31 -14.48 16.70
N GLY A 96 22.06 -13.53 16.13
CA GLY A 96 21.84 -12.95 14.81
C GLY A 96 21.84 -13.97 13.68
N GLU A 97 21.22 -13.55 12.58
CA GLU A 97 21.04 -14.24 11.29
C GLU A 97 22.04 -15.37 11.05
N GLN A 98 21.75 -16.55 11.61
CA GLN A 98 22.37 -17.78 11.18
C GLN A 98 21.69 -18.23 9.89
N GLN A 99 22.45 -18.93 9.06
CA GLN A 99 21.97 -19.53 7.83
C GLN A 99 20.86 -20.53 8.17
N GLY A 100 19.60 -20.15 7.93
CA GLY A 100 18.41 -20.90 8.37
C GLY A 100 17.42 -20.10 9.22
N THR A 101 17.73 -18.87 9.62
CA THR A 101 16.76 -17.96 10.26
C THR A 101 15.59 -17.66 9.31
N PRO A 102 14.33 -17.75 9.77
CA PRO A 102 13.17 -17.54 8.92
C PRO A 102 13.18 -16.11 8.36
N ARG A 103 12.99 -15.99 7.05
CA ARG A 103 12.96 -14.68 6.38
C ARG A 103 11.73 -13.89 6.84
N LEU A 104 11.96 -12.81 7.57
CA LEU A 104 10.87 -11.90 7.96
C LEU A 104 10.34 -11.08 6.78
N PHE A 105 11.22 -10.79 5.81
CA PHE A 105 10.90 -10.17 4.52
C PHE A 105 11.07 -11.17 3.38
N VAL A 106 10.00 -11.43 2.62
CA VAL A 106 10.10 -12.15 1.33
C VAL A 106 10.57 -11.22 0.23
N ARG A 107 10.13 -9.96 0.30
CA ARG A 107 10.44 -8.87 -0.62
C ARG A 107 10.41 -7.52 0.11
N GLU A 108 10.74 -6.45 -0.60
CA GLU A 108 10.67 -5.09 -0.07
C GLU A 108 9.25 -4.76 0.42
N PRO A 109 9.11 -4.16 1.61
CA PRO A 109 7.88 -3.50 2.00
C PRO A 109 7.56 -2.36 1.04
N TRP A 110 6.28 -2.12 0.78
CA TRP A 110 5.84 -1.07 -0.14
C TRP A 110 5.02 -0.01 0.57
N VAL A 111 5.29 1.26 0.27
CA VAL A 111 4.35 2.35 0.55
C VAL A 111 3.29 2.33 -0.54
N ILE A 112 2.08 1.92 -0.16
CA ILE A 112 0.97 1.70 -1.10
C ILE A 112 0.21 2.99 -1.36
N ALA A 113 -0.09 3.72 -0.29
CA ALA A 113 -0.87 4.94 -0.34
C ALA A 113 -0.38 5.91 0.74
N THR A 114 -0.54 7.19 0.46
CA THR A 114 -0.19 8.28 1.38
C THR A 114 -1.27 9.34 1.36
N GLU A 115 -1.57 9.92 2.50
CA GLU A 115 -2.49 11.05 2.57
C GLU A 115 -2.23 11.89 3.82
N GLY A 116 -1.83 13.14 3.60
CA GLY A 116 -1.42 14.03 4.68
C GLY A 116 -0.31 13.41 5.53
N LYS A 117 -0.59 13.19 6.81
CA LYS A 117 0.36 12.57 7.76
C LYS A 117 0.38 11.04 7.74
N LEU A 118 -0.42 10.40 6.89
CA LEU A 118 -0.56 8.94 6.84
C LEU A 118 0.24 8.33 5.69
N ALA A 119 0.87 7.19 5.95
CA ALA A 119 1.42 6.31 4.94
C ALA A 119 0.99 4.87 5.24
N LEU A 120 0.35 4.22 4.27
CA LEU A 120 -0.04 2.82 4.33
C LEU A 120 1.07 1.97 3.72
N LEU A 121 1.60 1.04 4.50
CA LEU A 121 2.63 0.10 4.07
C LEU A 121 2.05 -1.31 3.96
N ALA A 122 2.50 -2.07 2.96
CA ALA A 122 2.31 -3.52 2.89
C ALA A 122 3.65 -4.23 3.08
N LEU A 123 3.62 -5.25 3.93
CA LEU A 123 4.69 -6.19 4.12
C LEU A 123 4.26 -7.54 3.57
N CYS A 124 4.99 -8.06 2.59
CA CYS A 124 4.77 -9.42 2.10
C CYS A 124 5.69 -10.41 2.81
N HIS A 125 5.08 -11.52 3.24
CA HIS A 125 5.72 -12.61 3.95
C HIS A 125 5.44 -13.99 3.33
N GLY A 126 6.08 -15.03 3.86
CA GLY A 126 6.01 -16.42 3.37
C GLY A 126 7.39 -17.05 3.20
N TYR A 127 7.44 -18.33 2.82
CA TYR A 127 8.70 -19.04 2.59
C TYR A 127 9.17 -19.01 1.14
N ASN A 128 8.25 -18.79 0.18
CA ASN A 128 8.56 -18.96 -1.23
C ASN A 128 8.17 -17.74 -2.09
N PRO A 129 9.14 -17.05 -2.71
CA PRO A 129 8.85 -15.95 -3.64
C PRO A 129 8.13 -16.42 -4.92
N ALA A 130 8.12 -17.71 -5.23
CA ALA A 130 7.46 -18.28 -6.41
C ALA A 130 5.98 -18.62 -6.20
N TYR A 131 5.50 -18.71 -4.95
CA TYR A 131 4.10 -19.01 -4.64
C TYR A 131 3.40 -17.72 -4.22
N TYR A 132 2.87 -17.02 -5.21
CA TYR A 132 1.90 -15.92 -5.05
C TYR A 132 0.54 -16.39 -4.49
N GLY A 133 0.50 -17.56 -3.84
CA GLY A 133 -0.63 -18.47 -3.69
C GLY A 133 -0.83 -19.05 -2.28
N GLU A 134 -0.16 -18.50 -1.26
CA GLU A 134 -0.44 -18.85 0.14
C GLU A 134 -1.28 -17.76 0.80
N SER A 135 -2.37 -18.17 1.45
CA SER A 135 -3.31 -17.30 2.15
C SER A 135 -2.61 -16.38 3.13
N ASN A 136 -3.02 -15.10 3.16
CA ASN A 136 -2.71 -14.18 4.23
C ASN A 136 -1.25 -13.71 4.33
N ASN A 137 -0.51 -13.72 3.22
CA ASN A 137 0.91 -13.33 3.17
C ASN A 137 1.20 -11.82 3.28
N TYR A 138 0.23 -11.02 3.73
CA TYR A 138 0.35 -9.57 3.76
C TYR A 138 -0.11 -8.99 5.09
N ASP A 139 0.83 -8.30 5.74
CA ASP A 139 0.54 -7.44 6.87
C ASP A 139 0.48 -5.99 6.37
N TYR A 140 -0.60 -5.28 6.71
CA TYR A 140 -0.73 -3.87 6.42
C TYR A 140 -0.40 -3.05 7.66
N PHE A 141 0.42 -2.02 7.49
CA PHE A 141 0.81 -1.11 8.57
C PHE A 141 0.41 0.31 8.21
N LEU A 142 -0.19 1.02 9.16
CA LEU A 142 -0.36 2.45 9.05
C LEU A 142 0.72 3.17 9.83
N TYR A 143 1.54 3.92 9.12
CA TYR A 143 2.43 4.92 9.68
C TYR A 143 1.71 6.27 9.76
N GLU A 144 1.73 6.88 10.92
CA GLU A 144 1.23 8.22 11.18
C GLU A 144 2.38 9.12 11.63
N ALA A 145 2.68 10.15 10.84
CA ALA A 145 3.68 11.13 11.17
C ALA A 145 3.27 11.96 12.39
N ALA A 146 4.25 12.38 13.17
CA ALA A 146 4.01 13.24 14.33
C ALA A 146 3.35 14.57 13.89
N ALA A 147 2.32 14.99 14.61
CA ALA A 147 1.62 16.26 14.36
C ALA A 147 2.49 17.50 14.63
N SER A 148 3.60 17.34 15.36
CA SER A 148 4.57 18.39 15.62
C SER A 148 5.99 17.81 15.68
N PRO A 149 7.04 18.64 15.52
CA PRO A 149 8.43 18.19 15.61
C PRO A 149 8.83 17.56 16.95
N ALA A 150 8.09 17.86 18.02
CA ALA A 150 8.29 17.29 19.36
C ALA A 150 7.45 16.02 19.60
N GLY A 151 6.54 15.69 18.69
CA GLY A 151 5.72 14.49 18.77
C GLY A 151 6.46 13.26 18.28
N THR A 152 5.91 12.09 18.58
CA THR A 152 6.43 10.80 18.13
C THR A 152 5.49 10.23 17.07
N PRO A 153 6.01 9.76 15.93
CA PRO A 153 5.20 9.06 14.95
C PRO A 153 4.71 7.72 15.51
N LYS A 154 3.61 7.22 14.94
CA LYS A 154 2.98 5.96 15.36
C LYS A 154 2.97 4.97 14.21
N LEU A 155 3.24 3.70 14.52
CA LEU A 155 3.08 2.60 13.59
C LEU A 155 2.04 1.65 14.16
N THR A 156 1.04 1.31 13.36
CA THR A 156 -0.05 0.41 13.77
C THR A 156 -0.14 -0.73 12.77
N CYS A 157 -0.02 -1.97 13.23
CA CYS A 157 -0.39 -3.15 12.44
C CYS A 157 -1.92 -3.19 12.33
N LEU A 158 -2.43 -3.22 11.11
CA LEU A 158 -3.86 -3.34 10.86
C LEU A 158 -4.30 -4.80 11.08
N PRO A 159 -5.57 -5.02 11.45
CA PRO A 159 -6.13 -6.36 11.51
C PRO A 159 -6.00 -7.07 10.15
N GLN A 160 -5.77 -8.37 10.21
CA GLN A 160 -5.69 -9.20 9.02
C GLN A 160 -7.03 -9.21 8.28
N ILE A 161 -6.97 -9.12 6.96
CA ILE A 161 -8.14 -9.23 6.10
C ILE A 161 -8.55 -10.71 6.09
N GLN A 162 -9.82 -10.98 6.37
CA GLN A 162 -10.29 -12.36 6.38
C GLN A 162 -10.28 -12.94 4.96
N PRO A 163 -9.94 -14.23 4.77
CA PRO A 163 -9.85 -14.85 3.44
C PRO A 163 -11.12 -14.68 2.59
N GLU A 164 -12.31 -14.70 3.19
CA GLU A 164 -13.60 -14.51 2.51
C GLU A 164 -13.83 -13.09 1.97
N MET A 165 -12.99 -12.12 2.37
CA MET A 165 -13.03 -10.75 1.85
C MET A 165 -12.09 -10.55 0.66
N LEU A 166 -11.16 -11.48 0.42
CA LEU A 166 -10.20 -11.43 -0.67
C LEU A 166 -10.79 -11.99 -1.97
N PRO A 167 -10.26 -11.62 -3.15
CA PRO A 167 -10.81 -12.11 -4.42
C PRO A 167 -10.60 -13.63 -4.55
N ALA A 168 -11.61 -14.34 -5.07
CA ALA A 168 -11.63 -15.80 -5.09
C ALA A 168 -10.58 -16.46 -5.99
N MET A 169 -10.01 -15.73 -6.96
CA MET A 169 -9.07 -16.25 -7.97
C MET A 169 -7.64 -16.44 -7.44
N GLY A 170 -7.48 -17.18 -6.34
CA GLY A 170 -6.17 -17.54 -5.79
C GLY A 170 -5.32 -16.34 -5.36
N THR A 171 -5.94 -15.16 -5.21
CA THR A 171 -5.26 -13.97 -4.73
C THR A 171 -5.38 -13.88 -3.22
N HIS A 172 -4.24 -13.80 -2.53
CA HIS A 172 -4.19 -13.75 -1.07
C HIS A 172 -3.98 -12.34 -0.52
N CYS A 173 -4.17 -11.34 -1.38
CA CYS A 173 -4.11 -9.92 -1.05
C CYS A 173 -4.85 -9.12 -2.13
N PHE A 174 -5.16 -7.87 -1.82
CA PHE A 174 -5.53 -6.89 -2.84
C PHE A 174 -4.29 -6.45 -3.64
N SER A 175 -4.49 -6.09 -4.92
CA SER A 175 -3.42 -5.42 -5.65
C SER A 175 -3.08 -4.11 -4.96
N THR A 176 -1.79 -3.84 -4.73
CA THR A 176 -1.40 -2.56 -4.10
C THR A 176 -1.82 -1.35 -4.93
N SER A 177 -1.97 -1.50 -6.25
CA SER A 177 -2.46 -0.43 -7.12
C SER A 177 -3.96 -0.15 -6.98
N SER A 178 -4.70 -0.97 -6.21
CA SER A 178 -6.14 -0.81 -5.96
C SER A 178 -6.49 -0.46 -4.51
N ILE A 179 -5.50 -0.03 -3.71
CA ILE A 179 -5.72 0.36 -2.31
C ILE A 179 -5.44 1.86 -2.13
N GLY A 180 -6.38 2.56 -1.50
CA GLY A 180 -6.23 3.96 -1.09
C GLY A 180 -6.50 4.15 0.40
N VAL A 181 -5.95 5.23 0.95
CA VAL A 181 -6.25 5.71 2.31
C VAL A 181 -6.80 7.12 2.22
N VAL A 182 -7.82 7.45 3.02
CA VAL A 182 -8.40 8.78 3.12
C VAL A 182 -8.75 9.13 4.56
N ARG A 183 -8.53 10.38 4.95
CA ARG A 183 -8.87 10.96 6.23
C ARG A 183 -10.20 11.64 6.09
N TYR A 184 -10.98 11.51 7.14
CA TYR A 184 -12.27 12.15 7.23
C TYR A 184 -12.41 12.78 8.60
N ARG A 185 -13.03 13.96 8.62
CA ARG A 185 -13.39 14.61 9.88
C ARG A 185 -14.66 13.98 10.38
N SER A 186 -14.63 13.57 11.63
CA SER A 186 -15.80 13.04 12.32
C SER A 186 -16.15 13.97 13.47
N PRO A 187 -17.45 14.15 13.81
CA PRO A 187 -17.87 14.98 14.94
C PRO A 187 -17.20 14.60 16.28
N LYS A 188 -16.69 13.38 16.40
CA LYS A 188 -16.04 12.84 17.61
C LYS A 188 -14.52 12.70 17.51
N ASP A 189 -13.95 12.83 16.31
CA ASP A 189 -12.53 12.58 16.06
C ASP A 189 -12.10 13.31 14.77
N ASP A 190 -11.17 14.24 14.92
CA ASP A 190 -10.64 15.05 13.82
C ASP A 190 -9.60 14.30 12.96
N ASP A 191 -9.21 13.09 13.36
CA ASP A 191 -8.11 12.32 12.75
C ASP A 191 -8.49 10.89 12.31
N ALA A 192 -9.78 10.61 12.14
CA ALA A 192 -10.22 9.32 11.61
C ALA A 192 -9.81 9.11 10.15
N TYR A 193 -9.62 7.84 9.78
CA TYR A 193 -9.27 7.44 8.41
C TYR A 193 -10.00 6.18 7.97
N ARG A 194 -10.14 6.04 6.66
CA ARG A 194 -10.63 4.84 5.99
C ARG A 194 -9.61 4.37 4.98
N ILE A 195 -9.49 3.06 4.86
CA ILE A 195 -8.73 2.42 3.79
C ILE A 195 -9.76 1.72 2.91
N ALA A 196 -9.63 1.85 1.61
CA ALA A 196 -10.50 1.20 0.65
C ALA A 196 -9.64 0.44 -0.37
N ALA A 197 -9.94 -0.85 -0.52
CA ALA A 197 -9.39 -1.70 -1.56
C ALA A 197 -10.50 -2.06 -2.55
N PHE A 198 -10.21 -1.87 -3.83
CA PHE A 198 -11.11 -2.22 -4.92
C PHE A 198 -10.71 -3.56 -5.55
N ALA A 199 -11.70 -4.39 -5.84
CA ALA A 199 -11.51 -5.71 -6.44
C ALA A 199 -12.73 -6.17 -7.25
N ASP A 200 -12.50 -7.14 -8.12
CA ASP A 200 -13.54 -7.92 -8.80
C ASP A 200 -13.53 -9.35 -8.30
N ASP A 201 -14.71 -9.93 -8.10
CA ASP A 201 -14.87 -11.33 -7.72
C ASP A 201 -15.87 -12.01 -8.64
N TYR A 202 -15.37 -12.59 -9.73
CA TYR A 202 -16.20 -13.29 -10.70
C TYR A 202 -16.81 -14.60 -10.15
N PHE A 203 -16.13 -15.25 -9.20
CA PHE A 203 -16.46 -16.61 -8.76
C PHE A 203 -17.16 -16.68 -7.40
N HIS A 204 -17.46 -15.54 -6.77
CA HIS A 204 -18.16 -15.58 -5.48
C HIS A 204 -19.57 -16.15 -5.61
N PRO A 205 -19.93 -17.18 -4.84
CA PRO A 205 -21.22 -17.87 -4.99
C PRO A 205 -22.44 -17.02 -4.59
N SER A 206 -22.25 -15.93 -3.82
CA SER A 206 -23.35 -15.05 -3.38
C SER A 206 -23.43 -13.69 -4.08
N HIS A 207 -22.33 -13.19 -4.65
CA HIS A 207 -22.25 -11.85 -5.25
C HIS A 207 -21.12 -11.81 -6.28
N SER A 208 -21.41 -12.06 -7.56
CA SER A 208 -20.43 -11.89 -8.62
C SER A 208 -20.27 -10.41 -8.98
N GLY A 209 -19.02 -10.00 -9.23
CA GLY A 209 -18.67 -8.67 -9.72
C GLY A 209 -17.86 -7.82 -8.73
N TYR A 210 -17.76 -6.53 -9.06
CA TYR A 210 -16.91 -5.60 -8.33
C TYR A 210 -17.39 -5.33 -6.91
N TYR A 211 -16.43 -5.18 -6.01
CA TYR A 211 -16.68 -4.92 -4.60
C TYR A 211 -15.60 -4.03 -3.99
N LEU A 212 -15.94 -3.48 -2.83
CA LEU A 212 -15.03 -2.74 -1.97
C LEU A 212 -14.77 -3.53 -0.69
N CYS A 213 -13.51 -3.59 -0.29
CA CYS A 213 -13.12 -3.95 1.05
C CYS A 213 -12.61 -2.70 1.77
N THR A 214 -13.31 -2.30 2.83
CA THR A 214 -13.02 -1.06 3.55
C THR A 214 -12.64 -1.33 5.00
N TYR A 215 -11.64 -0.63 5.49
CA TYR A 215 -11.31 -0.54 6.91
C TYR A 215 -11.69 0.83 7.44
N ASP A 216 -12.38 0.91 8.57
CA ASP A 216 -12.61 2.17 9.30
C ASP A 216 -11.78 2.17 10.59
N SER A 217 -11.02 3.25 10.79
CA SER A 217 -10.17 3.41 11.97
C SER A 217 -10.96 3.44 13.29
N LYS A 218 -12.28 3.66 13.26
CA LYS A 218 -13.12 3.66 14.47
C LYS A 218 -13.64 2.28 14.84
N ASP A 219 -14.02 1.52 13.83
CA ASP A 219 -14.59 0.19 14.03
C ASP A 219 -13.48 -0.87 14.15
N HIS A 220 -12.27 -0.52 13.74
CA HIS A 220 -11.10 -1.40 13.74
C HIS A 220 -11.36 -2.74 13.03
N ALA A 221 -12.18 -2.72 11.99
CA ALA A 221 -12.61 -3.90 11.27
C ALA A 221 -12.64 -3.66 9.77
N TRP A 222 -12.36 -4.73 9.02
CA TRP A 222 -12.58 -4.78 7.59
C TRP A 222 -14.02 -5.17 7.30
N ILE A 223 -14.60 -4.56 6.27
CA ILE A 223 -15.95 -4.83 5.80
C ILE A 223 -15.89 -4.98 4.29
N ARG A 224 -16.58 -6.00 3.76
CA ARG A 224 -16.79 -6.19 2.33
C ARG A 224 -18.19 -5.69 1.95
N LYS A 225 -18.27 -4.86 0.90
CA LYS A 225 -19.55 -4.40 0.32
C LYS A 225 -19.53 -4.54 -1.20
N PRO A 226 -20.63 -4.99 -1.83
CA PRO A 226 -20.78 -4.91 -3.28
C PRO A 226 -20.63 -3.46 -3.73
N ALA A 227 -19.89 -3.24 -4.82
CA ALA A 227 -19.75 -1.91 -5.37
C ALA A 227 -20.96 -1.61 -6.25
N SER A 228 -21.67 -0.53 -5.94
CA SER A 228 -22.82 -0.09 -6.73
C SER A 228 -22.35 0.75 -7.91
N PHE A 229 -22.36 0.14 -9.10
CA PHE A 229 -22.06 0.80 -10.36
C PHE A 229 -23.35 1.15 -11.11
N PRO A 230 -23.56 2.41 -11.53
CA PRO A 230 -24.62 2.74 -12.49
C PRO A 230 -24.43 2.01 -13.83
N GLN A 231 -23.17 1.81 -14.22
CA GLN A 231 -22.75 1.04 -15.38
C GLN A 231 -21.38 0.42 -15.08
N PRO A 232 -21.30 -0.88 -14.77
CA PRO A 232 -20.02 -1.52 -14.43
C PRO A 232 -19.12 -1.61 -15.68
N PRO A 233 -17.79 -1.49 -15.52
CA PRO A 233 -16.87 -1.81 -16.60
C PRO A 233 -17.01 -3.29 -17.00
N PRO A 234 -16.62 -3.68 -18.23
CA PRO A 234 -16.51 -5.08 -18.62
C PRO A 234 -15.56 -5.82 -17.67
N HIS A 235 -15.94 -7.03 -17.24
CA HIS A 235 -15.23 -7.82 -16.23
C HIS A 235 -13.73 -8.04 -16.51
N ASP A 236 -13.34 -8.10 -17.79
CA ASP A 236 -11.96 -8.41 -18.19
C ASP A 236 -11.06 -7.16 -18.32
N ASP A 237 -11.61 -5.94 -18.18
CA ASP A 237 -10.90 -4.73 -18.63
C ASP A 237 -10.42 -3.81 -17.50
N PHE A 238 -10.91 -3.94 -16.27
CA PHE A 238 -10.61 -2.96 -15.21
C PHE A 238 -9.75 -3.52 -14.07
N VAL A 239 -8.44 -3.27 -14.16
CA VAL A 239 -7.48 -3.44 -13.08
C VAL A 239 -6.87 -2.05 -12.79
N PRO A 240 -7.10 -1.45 -11.62
CA PRO A 240 -6.51 -0.16 -11.31
C PRO A 240 -4.98 -0.22 -11.39
N ASP A 241 -4.37 0.65 -12.18
CA ASP A 241 -2.92 0.86 -12.22
C ASP A 241 -2.44 1.74 -11.07
N LYS A 242 -3.33 2.64 -10.60
CA LYS A 242 -3.02 3.56 -9.51
C LYS A 242 -4.27 4.01 -8.76
N VAL A 243 -4.10 4.29 -7.47
CA VAL A 243 -5.07 5.04 -6.67
C VAL A 243 -4.56 6.44 -6.39
N ILE A 244 -5.47 7.42 -6.45
CA ILE A 244 -5.22 8.81 -6.07
C ILE A 244 -6.22 9.20 -5.01
N THR A 245 -5.74 9.63 -3.84
CA THR A 245 -6.59 10.25 -2.82
C THR A 245 -6.57 11.76 -2.99
N ILE A 246 -7.75 12.38 -2.96
CA ILE A 246 -7.89 13.84 -2.94
C ILE A 246 -8.09 14.25 -1.48
N GLY A 247 -7.05 14.82 -0.89
CA GLY A 247 -7.02 15.17 0.52
C GLY A 247 -8.14 16.12 0.91
N GLY A 248 -8.81 15.84 2.03
CA GLY A 248 -9.85 16.70 2.60
C GLY A 248 -11.24 16.61 1.94
N SER A 249 -11.38 15.96 0.79
CA SER A 249 -12.70 15.75 0.15
C SER A 249 -13.32 14.39 0.45
N GLY A 250 -12.58 13.46 1.05
CA GLY A 250 -13.07 12.09 1.25
C GLY A 250 -13.21 11.31 -0.06
N ILE A 251 -12.38 11.61 -1.06
CA ILE A 251 -12.50 11.03 -2.40
C ILE A 251 -11.27 10.15 -2.69
N ILE A 252 -11.55 8.94 -3.16
CA ILE A 252 -10.54 8.03 -3.70
C ILE A 252 -10.84 7.82 -5.19
N ARG A 253 -9.84 8.01 -6.04
CA ARG A 253 -9.92 7.76 -7.48
C ARG A 253 -9.08 6.55 -7.86
N PHE A 254 -9.70 5.59 -8.52
CA PHE A 254 -9.05 4.45 -9.15
C PHE A 254 -8.78 4.79 -10.62
N VAL A 255 -7.53 4.71 -11.03
CA VAL A 255 -7.06 5.07 -12.36
C VAL A 255 -6.63 3.80 -13.07
N ASP A 256 -7.22 3.57 -14.24
CA ASP A 256 -6.83 2.53 -15.19
C ASP A 256 -6.22 3.20 -16.42
N LEU A 257 -4.99 2.81 -16.74
CA LEU A 257 -4.20 3.30 -17.86
C LEU A 257 -4.02 2.16 -18.87
N GLN A 258 -4.90 2.15 -19.86
CA GLN A 258 -4.86 1.18 -20.94
C GLN A 258 -3.94 1.66 -22.07
N VAL A 259 -2.79 1.02 -22.21
CA VAL A 259 -1.85 1.30 -23.31
C VAL A 259 -2.26 0.48 -24.54
N ARG A 260 -2.50 1.17 -25.67
CA ARG A 260 -2.85 0.52 -26.94
C ARG A 260 -1.58 0.27 -27.75
N ALA A 261 -1.40 -0.96 -28.22
CA ALA A 261 -0.37 -1.31 -29.19
C ALA A 261 -1.02 -1.63 -30.54
N GLU A 262 -0.35 -1.31 -31.64
CA GLU A 262 -0.81 -1.75 -32.97
C GLU A 262 -0.75 -3.28 -33.09
N PRO A 263 -1.67 -3.89 -33.87
CA PRO A 263 -1.76 -5.35 -34.04
C PRO A 263 -0.68 -5.90 -34.99
N TYR A 264 0.58 -5.45 -34.86
CA TYR A 264 1.71 -6.00 -35.60
C TYR A 264 2.53 -6.93 -34.69
N PRO A 265 2.80 -8.18 -35.11
CA PRO A 265 3.31 -9.25 -34.22
C PRO A 265 4.73 -9.03 -33.66
N ARG A 266 5.37 -7.87 -33.88
CA ARG A 266 6.72 -7.53 -33.38
C ARG A 266 6.90 -6.06 -32.98
N SER A 267 5.87 -5.22 -33.01
CA SER A 267 5.99 -3.83 -32.56
C SER A 267 5.51 -3.70 -31.11
N GLN A 268 6.42 -3.36 -30.20
CA GLN A 268 6.09 -2.96 -28.81
C GLN A 268 5.85 -1.44 -28.71
N THR A 269 5.74 -0.74 -29.84
CA THR A 269 5.57 0.72 -29.82
C THR A 269 4.12 1.04 -29.49
N PRO A 270 3.83 1.72 -28.36
CA PRO A 270 2.48 2.17 -28.05
C PRO A 270 1.97 3.10 -29.16
N SER A 271 0.81 2.78 -29.73
CA SER A 271 0.15 3.61 -30.75
C SER A 271 -0.86 4.58 -30.13
N GLY A 272 -1.22 4.39 -28.87
CA GLY A 272 -2.08 5.30 -28.13
C GLY A 272 -2.24 4.86 -26.69
N TRP A 273 -2.99 5.63 -25.93
CA TRP A 273 -3.39 5.26 -24.57
C TRP A 273 -4.79 5.79 -24.27
N THR A 274 -5.51 5.07 -23.41
CA THR A 274 -6.76 5.50 -22.80
C THR A 274 -6.55 5.53 -21.28
N VAL A 275 -6.94 6.62 -20.64
CA VAL A 275 -7.04 6.70 -19.17
C VAL A 275 -8.51 6.73 -18.81
N VAL A 276 -8.95 5.78 -17.99
CA VAL A 276 -10.28 5.77 -17.38
C VAL A 276 -10.13 5.99 -15.88
N THR A 277 -10.86 6.98 -15.35
CA THR A 277 -10.86 7.26 -13.90
C THR A 277 -12.22 6.97 -13.29
N TRP A 278 -12.21 6.18 -12.23
CA TRP A 278 -13.39 5.89 -11.41
C TRP A 278 -13.24 6.55 -10.06
N THR A 279 -14.25 7.31 -9.68
CA THR A 279 -14.26 8.07 -8.44
C THR A 279 -15.18 7.38 -7.46
N LEU A 280 -14.65 7.09 -6.27
CA LEU A 280 -15.37 6.66 -5.10
C LEU A 280 -15.59 7.88 -4.20
N GLU A 281 -16.85 8.26 -4.07
CA GLU A 281 -17.31 9.36 -3.22
C GLU A 281 -18.10 8.82 -2.01
N GLY A 282 -18.39 9.70 -1.04
CA GLY A 282 -19.18 9.34 0.14
C GLY A 282 -18.39 8.67 1.27
N LEU A 283 -17.06 8.50 1.14
CA LEU A 283 -16.20 7.97 2.22
C LEU A 283 -16.16 8.87 3.46
N ASN A 284 -16.78 10.03 3.47
CA ASN A 284 -16.97 10.83 4.70
C ASN A 284 -18.32 10.52 5.38
N ASP A 285 -19.35 10.25 4.60
CA ASP A 285 -20.76 10.20 5.05
C ASP A 285 -21.22 8.80 5.49
N GLY A 286 -20.27 7.86 5.59
CA GLY A 286 -20.49 6.48 6.03
C GLY A 286 -20.46 5.49 4.88
N LEU A 287 -20.32 4.21 5.20
CA LEU A 287 -20.15 3.17 4.18
C LEU A 287 -21.44 2.89 3.37
N ASP A 288 -22.59 3.42 3.77
CA ASP A 288 -23.89 3.19 3.11
C ASP A 288 -24.17 4.21 1.99
N THR A 289 -23.37 5.27 1.91
CA THR A 289 -23.50 6.34 0.91
C THR A 289 -22.41 6.26 -0.16
N LEU A 290 -21.66 5.15 -0.20
CA LEU A 290 -20.60 4.93 -1.19
C LEU A 290 -21.21 4.75 -2.58
N PHE A 291 -20.77 5.55 -3.54
CA PHE A 291 -21.14 5.39 -4.94
C PHE A 291 -19.93 5.53 -5.85
N PHE A 292 -19.94 4.74 -6.93
CA PHE A 292 -18.95 4.83 -7.99
C PHE A 292 -19.46 5.67 -9.15
N ARG A 293 -18.56 6.49 -9.69
CA ARG A 293 -18.81 7.24 -10.91
C ARG A 293 -17.60 7.14 -11.84
N GLN A 294 -17.80 6.70 -13.08
CA GLN A 294 -16.84 6.95 -14.14
C GLN A 294 -16.85 8.46 -14.39
N GLU A 295 -15.74 9.13 -14.10
CA GLU A 295 -15.67 10.57 -14.30
C GLU A 295 -15.16 10.89 -15.69
N HIS A 296 -13.99 10.36 -16.05
CA HIS A 296 -13.26 10.81 -17.23
C HIS A 296 -12.71 9.63 -18.01
N GLU A 297 -12.81 9.73 -19.34
CA GLU A 297 -12.12 8.89 -20.31
C GLU A 297 -11.33 9.82 -21.23
N PHE A 298 -10.00 9.70 -21.21
CA PHE A 298 -9.12 10.45 -22.08
C PHE A 298 -8.36 9.50 -22.98
N SER A 299 -8.49 9.70 -24.29
CA SER A 299 -7.74 8.92 -25.28
C SER A 299 -6.82 9.81 -26.09
N ARG A 300 -5.59 9.34 -26.31
CA ARG A 300 -4.68 9.94 -27.28
C ARG A 300 -4.42 8.94 -28.40
N TYR A 301 -4.76 9.36 -29.62
CA TYR A 301 -4.45 8.65 -30.86
C TYR A 301 -3.15 9.20 -31.48
N PRO A 302 -2.48 8.43 -32.35
CA PRO A 302 -1.38 8.99 -33.13
C PRO A 302 -1.91 10.16 -33.95
N ARG A 303 -1.09 11.20 -34.14
CA ARG A 303 -1.41 12.23 -35.15
C ARG A 303 -1.28 11.57 -36.51
N GLU A 304 -2.35 11.61 -37.30
CA GLU A 304 -2.33 11.29 -38.73
C GLU A 304 -1.32 12.15 -39.50
#